data_AF-A0AAP2HLA6-F1
#
_entry.id   AF-A0AAP2HLA6-F1
#
_cell.length_a   1.000
_cell.length_b   1.000
_cell.length_c   1.000
_cell.angle_alpha   90.00
_cell.angle_beta   90.00
_cell.angle_gamma   90.00
#
_symmetry.space_group_name_H-M   'P 1'
#
loop_
_entity.id
_entity.type
_entity.pdbx_description
1 polymer ?
#
loop_
_entity_poly.entity_id
_entity_poly.type
_entity_poly.pdbx_seq_one_letter_code
_entity_poly.pdbx_strand_id
1 'polypeptide(L)'
;DSNFPHSLASSLAQVRARYGDMRELQVPHPDGSVGFYLVEVEAQRTSVPYRSPFEHAKPKMHLETAIVVGPQGEEVYTDELNRIRVQFVWDRLNPGNENASCWVRVVQSDTGGGYGGVHVPRIGEEVLIDYVGGDCDRPLAVGRVYNGANKPQWHSDGILSGYRSKEYAGGGYNQLVMDDATGQNRVQLMSSSANSLLHLGYIIDQNGNARGSYLGSGFDLRSDAYGAVRASQGLYVTTHPKAANSQPLDVKEAQQQLVTGESLIEAMSGVSEQHQAESLKEAHDTMRAFADATQSSVSGNASGGRTAGGGTGSANAFKEPVMLFGSPSGIAMSTQQSVHMVANDHVNVASGQSVHVAAGKSLIASIGQKLSLFVQNAGMKLFAGKGKVEIQAQSDNVEVTAQKAVKVVSATDKIEIAADQGILLTSGGAYIRIKDGNVEVHAPGKVDIKGASHTFAGPASMQYPLPALPTSKHAAAMQYLYHDDEPVQGAKYVATLPDGSTREGVLDSHGRMRLDDVPAGAIKVELGPDARAYARKDTTANPDYKGERLSDADIDSIINKHGGA
;
A
#
# COMPACT_ATOMS: atom_id res chain seq x y z
N ASP A 1 66.72 -12.12 79.76
CA ASP A 1 66.05 -10.96 79.16
C ASP A 1 65.96 -11.09 77.65
N SER A 2 64.81 -11.52 77.16
CA SER A 2 64.52 -11.71 75.74
C SER A 2 63.75 -10.50 75.19
N ASN A 3 64.49 -9.53 74.66
CA ASN A 3 63.95 -8.34 73.99
C ASN A 3 63.45 -8.70 72.60
N PHE A 4 62.17 -9.08 72.48
CA PHE A 4 61.51 -9.15 71.18
C PHE A 4 60.99 -7.76 70.79
N PRO A 5 61.20 -7.29 69.56
CA PRO A 5 60.55 -6.09 69.06
C PRO A 5 59.04 -6.34 69.11
N HIS A 6 58.30 -5.45 69.79
CA HIS A 6 56.87 -5.57 70.13
C HIS A 6 56.51 -6.44 71.35
N SER A 7 57.46 -6.85 72.20
CA SER A 7 57.09 -7.47 73.48
C SER A 7 56.38 -6.46 74.39
N LEU A 8 55.35 -6.93 75.11
CA LEU A 8 54.60 -6.12 76.07
C LEU A 8 55.36 -5.87 77.39
N ALA A 9 56.62 -6.30 77.51
CA ALA A 9 57.37 -6.27 78.76
C ALA A 9 57.54 -4.85 79.33
N SER A 10 57.82 -3.86 78.49
CA SER A 10 57.94 -2.45 78.89
C SER A 10 56.59 -1.86 79.33
N SER A 11 55.52 -2.16 78.59
CA SER A 11 54.15 -1.76 78.95
C SER A 11 53.72 -2.39 80.28
N LEU A 12 53.99 -3.68 80.49
CA LEU A 12 53.71 -4.38 81.75
C LEU A 12 54.50 -3.81 82.92
N ALA A 13 55.77 -3.45 82.74
CA ALA A 13 56.60 -2.83 83.78
C ALA A 13 56.10 -1.42 84.15
N GLN A 14 55.70 -0.60 83.17
CA GLN A 14 55.12 0.73 83.43
C GLN A 14 53.79 0.65 84.16
N VAL A 15 52.91 -0.29 83.77
CA VAL A 15 51.62 -0.51 84.45
C VAL A 15 51.86 -0.98 85.89
N ARG A 16 52.78 -1.93 86.10
CA ARG A 16 53.15 -2.38 87.46
C ARG A 16 53.75 -1.26 88.31
N ALA A 17 54.58 -0.39 87.75
CA ALA A 17 55.13 0.75 88.48
C ALA A 17 54.04 1.79 88.85
N ARG A 18 53.06 1.99 87.98
CA ARG A 18 51.96 2.94 88.19
C ARG A 18 50.95 2.49 89.25
N TYR A 19 50.73 1.19 89.38
CA TYR A 19 49.75 0.60 90.30
C TYR A 19 50.37 -0.28 91.41
N GLY A 20 51.70 -0.27 91.56
CA GLY A 20 52.47 -1.24 92.34
C GLY A 20 52.19 -1.24 93.85
N ASP A 21 51.74 -0.11 94.39
CA ASP A 21 51.42 0.05 95.82
C ASP A 21 50.00 -0.40 96.19
N MET A 22 49.17 -0.77 95.20
CA MET A 22 47.82 -1.29 95.44
C MET A 22 47.86 -2.81 95.71
N ARG A 23 47.82 -3.19 96.99
CA ARG A 23 47.83 -4.60 97.44
C ARG A 23 46.71 -5.46 96.83
N GLU A 24 45.61 -4.85 96.40
CA GLU A 24 44.43 -5.52 95.82
C GLU A 24 44.67 -6.07 94.40
N LEU A 25 45.71 -5.59 93.70
CA LEU A 25 46.10 -6.03 92.36
C LEU A 25 47.22 -7.10 92.37
N GLN A 26 47.72 -7.40 93.58
CA GLN A 26 48.75 -8.40 93.82
C GLN A 26 48.09 -9.75 94.11
N VAL A 27 48.43 -10.76 93.33
CA VAL A 27 47.91 -12.14 93.49
C VAL A 27 49.02 -13.00 94.08
N PRO A 28 49.10 -13.15 95.41
CA PRO A 28 50.14 -13.95 96.05
C PRO A 28 49.91 -15.44 95.76
N HIS A 29 50.98 -16.14 95.42
CA HIS A 29 50.99 -17.58 95.19
C HIS A 29 51.66 -18.33 96.34
N PRO A 30 51.31 -19.62 96.55
CA PRO A 30 51.84 -20.42 97.68
C PRO A 30 53.37 -20.60 97.67
N ASP A 31 54.02 -20.39 96.54
CA ASP A 31 55.48 -20.48 96.36
C ASP A 31 56.22 -19.19 96.74
N GLY A 32 55.50 -18.16 97.23
CA GLY A 32 56.07 -16.87 97.62
C GLY A 32 56.19 -15.87 96.46
N SER A 33 55.82 -16.25 95.24
CA SER A 33 55.73 -15.31 94.12
C SER A 33 54.45 -14.47 94.19
N VAL A 34 54.49 -13.26 93.64
CA VAL A 34 53.34 -12.35 93.59
C VAL A 34 53.04 -12.04 92.12
N GLY A 35 51.90 -12.54 91.63
CA GLY A 35 51.33 -12.19 90.33
C GLY A 35 50.74 -10.78 90.35
N PHE A 36 50.54 -10.20 89.17
CA PHE A 36 49.87 -8.91 89.00
C PHE A 36 48.71 -9.09 88.04
N TYR A 37 47.49 -8.78 88.46
CA TYR A 37 46.28 -8.90 87.66
C TYR A 37 45.51 -7.59 87.68
N LEU A 38 45.45 -6.92 86.54
CA LEU A 38 44.70 -5.70 86.34
C LEU A 38 43.82 -5.88 85.11
N VAL A 39 42.53 -5.61 85.25
CA VAL A 39 41.59 -5.53 84.14
C VAL A 39 40.98 -4.14 84.15
N GLU A 40 41.37 -3.32 83.19
CA GLU A 40 40.68 -2.06 82.88
C GLU A 40 39.61 -2.37 81.83
N VAL A 41 38.34 -2.14 82.18
CA VAL A 41 37.21 -2.38 81.29
C VAL A 41 36.61 -1.04 80.88
N GLU A 42 36.53 -0.80 79.58
CA GLU A 42 35.64 0.24 79.05
C GLU A 42 34.21 -0.31 79.03
N ALA A 43 33.36 0.24 79.89
CA ALA A 43 31.99 -0.21 80.05
C ALA A 43 30.99 0.90 79.69
N GLN A 44 29.88 0.52 79.06
CA GLN A 44 28.73 1.40 78.85
C GLN A 44 27.50 0.88 79.60
N ARG A 45 26.53 1.76 79.86
CA ARG A 45 25.28 1.38 80.53
C ARG A 45 24.55 0.32 79.69
N THR A 46 24.08 -0.74 80.33
CA THR A 46 23.31 -1.81 79.66
C THR A 46 21.99 -1.32 79.05
N SER A 47 21.47 -0.18 79.52
CA SER A 47 20.31 0.51 78.93
C SER A 47 20.61 1.23 77.61
N VAL A 48 21.88 1.39 77.25
CA VAL A 48 22.31 1.97 75.98
C VAL A 48 22.72 0.83 75.05
N PRO A 49 22.07 0.64 73.88
CA PRO A 49 22.49 -0.35 72.91
C PRO A 49 23.90 -0.05 72.39
N TYR A 50 24.82 -1.02 72.47
CA TYR A 50 26.15 -0.88 71.88
C TYR A 50 26.06 -0.79 70.35
N ARG A 51 26.89 0.05 69.74
CA ARG A 51 27.11 0.14 68.29
C ARG A 51 28.61 0.22 68.06
N SER A 52 29.11 -0.62 67.16
CA SER A 52 30.53 -0.58 66.77
C SER A 52 30.86 0.80 66.18
N PRO A 53 32.02 1.39 66.51
CA PRO A 53 32.50 2.58 65.81
C PRO A 53 32.71 2.28 64.32
N PHE A 54 32.47 3.28 63.47
CA PHE A 54 32.65 3.20 62.01
C PHE A 54 34.13 3.35 61.64
N GLU A 55 34.93 2.34 61.97
CA GLU A 55 36.37 2.32 61.68
C GLU A 55 36.69 1.65 60.32
N HIS A 56 35.74 0.88 59.78
CA HIS A 56 35.86 0.19 58.50
C HIS A 56 35.08 0.95 57.43
N ALA A 57 35.80 1.56 56.47
CA ALA A 57 35.21 2.21 55.32
C ALA A 57 35.09 1.24 54.13
N LYS A 58 34.02 1.38 53.34
CA LYS A 58 33.93 0.69 52.05
C LYS A 58 35.03 1.16 51.09
N PRO A 59 35.51 0.29 50.18
CA PRO A 59 36.39 0.74 49.11
C PRO A 59 35.64 1.76 48.23
N LYS A 60 36.38 2.78 47.77
CA LYS A 60 35.84 3.78 46.84
C LYS A 60 36.11 3.33 45.42
N MET A 61 35.05 3.07 44.67
CA MET A 61 35.15 2.57 43.30
C MET A 61 35.29 3.72 42.29
N HIS A 62 35.85 3.37 41.13
CA HIS A 62 35.99 4.23 39.97
C HIS A 62 35.48 3.49 38.73
N LEU A 63 35.32 4.22 37.62
CA LEU A 63 34.92 3.65 36.34
C LEU A 63 35.80 2.46 35.97
N GLU A 64 35.18 1.33 35.62
CA GLU A 64 35.86 0.16 35.10
C GLU A 64 35.10 -0.50 33.95
N THR A 65 35.68 -1.53 33.35
CA THR A 65 35.02 -2.31 32.29
C THR A 65 34.51 -3.64 32.82
N ALA A 66 33.43 -4.13 32.23
CA ALA A 66 32.89 -5.46 32.50
C ALA A 66 32.32 -6.05 31.21
N ILE A 67 32.19 -7.38 31.17
CA ILE A 67 31.61 -8.10 30.03
C ILE A 67 30.19 -8.52 30.36
N VAL A 68 29.24 -8.28 29.46
CA VAL A 68 27.85 -8.72 29.64
C VAL A 68 27.79 -10.25 29.61
N VAL A 69 27.07 -10.85 30.56
CA VAL A 69 26.92 -12.31 30.69
C VAL A 69 25.46 -12.73 30.86
N GLY A 70 25.19 -14.00 30.65
CA GLY A 70 23.87 -14.60 30.82
C GLY A 70 23.92 -16.13 30.68
N PRO A 71 22.76 -16.79 30.60
CA PRO A 71 22.66 -18.24 30.48
C PRO A 71 23.34 -18.77 29.23
N GLN A 72 23.82 -20.01 29.30
CA GLN A 72 24.42 -20.67 28.15
C GLN A 72 23.42 -20.80 26.99
N GLY A 73 23.85 -20.42 25.78
CA GLY A 73 23.04 -20.50 24.57
C GLY A 73 22.20 -19.25 24.29
N GLU A 74 22.12 -18.32 25.23
CA GLU A 74 21.45 -17.04 25.02
C GLU A 74 22.37 -16.00 24.39
N GLU A 75 21.79 -15.14 23.55
CA GLU A 75 22.48 -13.98 22.99
C GLU A 75 22.20 -12.70 23.79
N VAL A 76 21.05 -12.63 24.45
CA VAL A 76 20.58 -11.47 25.22
C VAL A 76 19.93 -11.97 26.50
N TYR A 77 20.28 -11.38 27.64
CA TYR A 77 19.68 -11.73 28.93
C TYR A 77 19.36 -10.48 29.76
N THR A 78 18.07 -10.18 29.88
CA THR A 78 17.57 -8.99 30.59
C THR A 78 16.31 -9.25 31.40
N ASP A 79 15.93 -8.29 32.21
CA ASP A 79 14.66 -8.28 32.95
C ASP A 79 13.69 -7.17 32.45
N GLU A 80 12.60 -6.96 33.20
CA GLU A 80 11.54 -5.99 32.89
C GLU A 80 12.02 -4.53 32.75
N LEU A 81 13.22 -4.22 33.25
CA LEU A 81 13.82 -2.87 33.19
C LEU A 81 14.97 -2.80 32.17
N ASN A 82 15.15 -3.83 31.34
CA ASN A 82 16.30 -3.98 30.44
C ASN A 82 17.65 -3.89 31.19
N ARG A 83 17.71 -4.36 32.44
CA ARG A 83 18.97 -4.51 33.18
C ARG A 83 19.75 -5.70 32.64
N ILE A 84 21.06 -5.68 32.84
CA ILE A 84 21.98 -6.74 32.40
C ILE A 84 22.70 -7.38 33.59
N ARG A 85 23.29 -8.55 33.38
CA ARG A 85 24.30 -9.15 34.28
C ARG A 85 25.67 -8.99 33.63
N VAL A 86 26.71 -8.80 34.45
CA VAL A 86 28.08 -8.57 33.98
C VAL A 86 29.08 -9.41 34.76
N GLN A 87 30.16 -9.82 34.09
CA GLN A 87 31.35 -10.37 34.72
C GLN A 87 32.38 -9.25 34.86
N PHE A 88 32.73 -8.91 36.08
CA PHE A 88 33.80 -7.96 36.37
C PHE A 88 35.18 -8.60 36.11
N VAL A 89 36.14 -7.80 35.65
CA VAL A 89 37.48 -8.28 35.26
C VAL A 89 38.26 -8.84 36.46
N TRP A 90 38.06 -8.28 37.65
CA TRP A 90 38.73 -8.71 38.88
C TRP A 90 38.11 -9.97 39.51
N ASP A 91 36.92 -10.36 39.08
CA ASP A 91 36.19 -11.46 39.67
C ASP A 91 36.63 -12.80 39.05
N ARG A 92 37.25 -13.63 39.90
CA ARG A 92 37.83 -14.93 39.56
C ARG A 92 37.07 -16.10 40.19
N LEU A 93 36.03 -15.81 40.97
CA LEU A 93 35.30 -16.83 41.74
C LEU A 93 34.00 -17.22 41.04
N ASN A 94 33.37 -16.29 40.33
CA ASN A 94 32.14 -16.58 39.60
C ASN A 94 32.41 -17.30 38.25
N PRO A 95 31.47 -18.14 37.80
CA PRO A 95 31.63 -18.95 36.58
C PRO A 95 31.43 -18.16 35.27
N GLY A 96 31.21 -16.84 35.31
CA GLY A 96 30.97 -16.03 34.10
C GLY A 96 29.61 -16.24 33.45
N ASN A 97 28.59 -16.64 34.22
CA ASN A 97 27.22 -16.87 33.73
C ASN A 97 26.21 -15.89 34.35
N GLU A 98 24.91 -16.15 34.24
CA GLU A 98 23.83 -15.29 34.75
C GLU A 98 23.90 -14.97 36.26
N ASN A 99 24.70 -15.72 37.02
CA ASN A 99 24.90 -15.54 38.46
C ASN A 99 26.11 -14.66 38.82
N ALA A 100 26.85 -14.13 37.84
CA ALA A 100 28.10 -13.41 38.06
C ALA A 100 27.97 -12.07 38.84
N SER A 101 26.88 -11.34 38.64
CA SER A 101 26.63 -10.04 39.30
C SER A 101 25.18 -9.92 39.72
N CYS A 102 24.79 -8.83 40.39
CA CYS A 102 23.39 -8.41 40.47
C CYS A 102 22.90 -7.84 39.13
N TRP A 103 21.61 -7.51 39.04
CA TRP A 103 21.06 -6.77 37.89
C TRP A 103 21.58 -5.34 37.85
N VAL A 104 22.32 -4.99 36.79
CA VAL A 104 22.91 -3.68 36.56
C VAL A 104 22.05 -2.88 35.59
N ARG A 105 21.67 -1.66 35.97
CA ARG A 105 20.94 -0.74 35.10
C ARG A 105 21.86 -0.20 33.99
N VAL A 106 21.28 0.07 32.83
CA VAL A 106 21.99 0.57 31.66
C VAL A 106 21.51 1.99 31.33
N VAL A 107 22.44 2.92 31.19
CA VAL A 107 22.18 4.26 30.68
C VAL A 107 21.79 4.17 29.19
N GLN A 108 20.70 4.84 28.83
CA GLN A 108 20.22 4.96 27.46
C GLN A 108 20.56 6.34 26.90
N SER A 109 20.64 6.47 25.57
CA SER A 109 20.94 7.75 24.90
C SER A 109 19.85 8.81 25.11
N ASP A 110 18.60 8.36 25.28
CA ASP A 110 17.43 9.16 25.65
C ASP A 110 16.44 8.27 26.41
N THR A 111 15.73 8.79 27.41
CA THR A 111 14.81 8.00 28.25
C THR A 111 13.71 8.86 28.88
N GLY A 112 12.52 8.31 29.00
CA GLY A 112 11.40 8.92 29.72
C GLY A 112 10.22 7.97 29.93
N GLY A 113 9.08 8.50 30.37
CA GLY A 113 7.86 7.72 30.64
C GLY A 113 7.17 7.22 29.35
N GLY A 114 7.79 6.26 28.64
CA GLY A 114 7.26 5.65 27.41
C GLY A 114 7.89 6.15 26.10
N TYR A 115 9.01 6.88 26.16
CA TYR A 115 9.77 7.33 24.99
C TYR A 115 11.28 7.20 25.24
N GLY A 116 12.08 7.30 24.17
CA GLY A 116 13.54 7.31 24.24
C GLY A 116 14.17 6.21 23.38
N GLY A 117 15.49 6.06 23.53
CA GLY A 117 16.26 5.02 22.87
C GLY A 117 16.30 3.76 23.73
N VAL A 118 16.11 2.59 23.11
CA VAL A 118 16.36 1.30 23.75
C VAL A 118 17.30 0.51 22.87
N HIS A 119 18.56 0.47 23.28
CA HIS A 119 19.51 -0.51 22.79
C HIS A 119 19.92 -1.32 24.02
N VAL A 120 19.79 -2.63 23.98
CA VAL A 120 20.17 -3.50 25.11
C VAL A 120 21.57 -4.07 24.87
N PRO A 121 22.48 -4.08 25.87
CA PRO A 121 23.77 -4.74 25.72
C PRO A 121 23.59 -6.25 25.58
N ARG A 122 24.26 -6.86 24.58
CA ARG A 122 24.20 -8.31 24.34
C ARG A 122 25.32 -9.04 25.07
N ILE A 123 25.13 -10.33 25.33
CA ILE A 123 26.14 -11.18 25.99
C ILE A 123 27.46 -11.13 25.18
N GLY A 124 28.57 -10.91 25.87
CA GLY A 124 29.90 -10.74 25.28
C GLY A 124 30.26 -9.29 24.88
N GLU A 125 29.33 -8.34 24.95
CA GLU A 125 29.65 -6.91 24.76
C GLU A 125 30.40 -6.35 25.97
N GLU A 126 31.26 -5.36 25.74
CA GLU A 126 32.00 -4.65 26.78
C GLU A 126 31.27 -3.36 27.17
N VAL A 127 31.02 -3.23 28.47
CA VAL A 127 30.33 -2.09 29.07
C VAL A 127 31.24 -1.35 30.05
N LEU A 128 31.01 -0.04 30.16
CA LEU A 128 31.63 0.80 31.18
C LEU A 128 30.72 0.80 32.42
N ILE A 129 31.25 0.40 33.57
CA ILE A 129 30.55 0.39 34.85
C ILE A 129 31.04 1.54 35.71
N ASP A 130 30.13 2.43 36.08
CA ASP A 130 30.33 3.44 37.11
C ASP A 130 29.53 3.08 38.37
N TYR A 131 29.82 3.76 39.47
CA TYR A 131 29.32 3.42 40.80
C TYR A 131 28.64 4.62 41.44
N VAL A 132 27.36 4.47 41.78
CA VAL A 132 26.57 5.57 42.36
C VAL A 132 27.15 5.97 43.71
N GLY A 133 27.80 7.13 43.77
CA GLY A 133 28.50 7.63 44.97
C GLY A 133 29.84 6.94 45.24
N GLY A 134 30.37 6.16 44.29
CA GLY A 134 31.59 5.36 44.46
C GLY A 134 31.41 4.10 45.31
N ASP A 135 30.15 3.67 45.57
CA ASP A 135 29.84 2.47 46.35
C ASP A 135 29.89 1.21 45.47
N CYS A 136 30.73 0.23 45.83
CA CYS A 136 30.89 -1.03 45.11
C CYS A 136 29.60 -1.84 44.93
N ASP A 137 28.61 -1.63 45.79
CA ASP A 137 27.35 -2.37 45.74
C ASP A 137 26.30 -1.70 44.83
N ARG A 138 26.65 -0.59 44.16
CA ARG A 138 25.72 0.20 43.34
C ARG A 138 26.22 0.45 41.91
N PRO A 139 26.52 -0.62 41.14
CA PRO A 139 26.99 -0.50 39.76
C PRO A 139 25.90 0.02 38.82
N LEU A 140 26.33 0.78 37.82
CA LEU A 140 25.52 1.31 36.74
C LEU A 140 26.33 1.24 35.44
N ALA A 141 25.78 0.62 34.39
CA ALA A 141 26.42 0.61 33.08
C ALA A 141 26.16 1.96 32.39
N VAL A 142 27.21 2.76 32.21
CA VAL A 142 27.13 4.14 31.72
C VAL A 142 27.50 4.31 30.25
N GLY A 143 28.02 3.25 29.62
CA GLY A 143 28.40 3.28 28.22
C GLY A 143 28.80 1.91 27.69
N ARG A 144 29.09 1.86 26.39
CA ARG A 144 29.61 0.68 25.69
C ARG A 144 30.84 1.08 24.90
N VAL A 145 31.73 0.12 24.75
CA VAL A 145 32.92 0.29 23.95
C VAL A 145 33.10 -0.90 23.04
N TYR A 146 33.56 -0.63 21.83
CA TYR A 146 34.10 -1.67 20.97
C TYR A 146 35.51 -2.05 21.44
N ASN A 147 35.93 -3.27 21.13
CA ASN A 147 37.23 -3.81 21.52
C ASN A 147 37.82 -4.68 20.39
N GLY A 148 38.89 -5.42 20.70
CA GLY A 148 39.57 -6.26 19.70
C GLY A 148 38.69 -7.39 19.13
N ALA A 149 37.76 -7.91 19.94
CA ALA A 149 36.83 -8.97 19.54
C ALA A 149 35.58 -8.40 18.86
N ASN A 150 35.00 -7.35 19.43
CA ASN A 150 33.82 -6.66 18.92
C ASN A 150 34.24 -5.34 18.27
N LYS A 151 34.41 -5.33 16.96
CA LYS A 151 34.79 -4.12 16.21
C LYS A 151 33.56 -3.36 15.71
N PRO A 152 33.63 -2.02 15.60
CA PRO A 152 32.58 -1.24 14.95
C PRO A 152 32.39 -1.71 13.51
N GLN A 153 31.16 -1.67 13.00
CA GLN A 153 30.88 -2.00 11.58
C GLN A 153 31.56 -1.01 10.62
N TRP A 154 31.53 0.28 10.97
CA TRP A 154 32.08 1.38 10.19
C TRP A 154 33.25 2.02 10.92
N HIS A 155 34.46 1.87 10.40
CA HIS A 155 35.67 2.09 11.19
C HIS A 155 36.95 2.38 10.41
N SER A 156 36.86 2.53 9.08
CA SER A 156 38.06 2.59 8.23
C SER A 156 38.50 4.02 7.91
N ASP A 157 37.53 4.90 7.64
CA ASP A 157 37.74 6.19 6.98
C ASP A 157 37.00 7.35 7.67
N GLY A 158 36.14 7.07 8.67
CA GLY A 158 35.49 8.09 9.50
C GLY A 158 34.38 8.89 8.79
N ILE A 159 34.00 8.47 7.58
CA ILE A 159 32.96 9.13 6.76
C ILE A 159 31.60 8.43 6.87
N LEU A 160 31.56 7.20 7.38
CA LEU A 160 30.33 6.44 7.58
C LEU A 160 29.91 6.51 9.05
N SER A 161 28.63 6.84 9.28
CA SER A 161 28.02 6.90 10.60
C SER A 161 26.60 6.33 10.59
N GLY A 162 26.06 5.99 11.76
CA GLY A 162 24.67 5.55 11.88
C GLY A 162 24.43 4.42 12.88
N TYR A 163 23.40 3.61 12.63
CA TYR A 163 22.97 2.51 13.49
C TYR A 163 22.80 1.23 12.68
N ARG A 164 23.32 0.11 13.19
CA ARG A 164 23.07 -1.21 12.64
C ARG A 164 22.68 -2.16 13.76
N SER A 165 21.54 -2.83 13.61
CA SER A 165 21.11 -3.90 14.50
C SER A 165 21.70 -5.24 14.06
N LYS A 166 21.48 -6.28 14.87
CA LYS A 166 21.73 -7.67 14.52
C LYS A 166 20.47 -8.48 14.82
N GLU A 167 20.07 -9.35 13.90
CA GLU A 167 19.03 -10.36 14.14
C GLU A 167 19.38 -11.22 15.35
N TYR A 168 18.39 -11.54 16.19
CA TYR A 168 18.61 -12.45 17.32
C TYR A 168 18.76 -13.88 16.81
N ALA A 169 19.84 -14.56 17.18
CA ALA A 169 20.13 -15.94 16.75
C ALA A 169 20.20 -16.12 15.22
N GLY A 170 20.46 -15.05 14.47
CA GLY A 170 20.47 -15.03 13.00
C GLY A 170 21.54 -14.10 12.40
N GLY A 171 21.50 -13.95 11.08
CA GLY A 171 22.48 -13.19 10.30
C GLY A 171 21.95 -11.87 9.72
N GLY A 172 20.65 -11.61 9.84
CA GLY A 172 20.01 -10.40 9.37
C GLY A 172 20.35 -9.17 10.19
N TYR A 173 19.97 -8.00 9.67
CA TYR A 173 20.17 -6.71 10.31
C TYR A 173 19.25 -5.66 9.72
N ASN A 174 19.02 -4.60 10.48
CA ASN A 174 18.48 -3.34 9.99
C ASN A 174 19.56 -2.29 10.14
N GLN A 175 19.65 -1.34 9.21
CA GLN A 175 20.61 -0.25 9.34
C GLN A 175 20.09 1.08 8.82
N LEU A 176 20.52 2.14 9.50
CA LEU A 176 20.50 3.52 9.06
C LEU A 176 21.96 3.94 8.89
N VAL A 177 22.38 4.29 7.68
CA VAL A 177 23.76 4.69 7.37
C VAL A 177 23.75 6.07 6.75
N MET A 178 24.61 6.95 7.26
CA MET A 178 24.94 8.25 6.71
C MET A 178 26.37 8.19 6.18
N ASP A 179 26.58 8.67 4.97
CA ASP A 179 27.90 8.75 4.34
C ASP A 179 28.21 10.22 4.05
N ASP A 180 29.15 10.78 4.79
CA ASP A 180 29.55 12.18 4.75
C ASP A 180 30.76 12.42 3.84
N ALA A 181 31.00 11.52 2.89
CA ALA A 181 31.99 11.74 1.85
C ALA A 181 31.78 13.08 1.12
N THR A 182 32.86 13.80 0.90
CA THR A 182 32.85 15.15 0.31
C THR A 182 32.14 15.15 -1.05
N GLY A 183 31.04 15.91 -1.16
CA GLY A 183 30.25 16.02 -2.39
C GLY A 183 29.40 14.79 -2.74
N GLN A 184 29.34 13.80 -1.86
CA GLN A 184 28.69 12.50 -2.09
C GLN A 184 27.82 12.10 -0.89
N ASN A 185 27.14 13.08 -0.28
CA ASN A 185 26.34 12.83 0.90
C ASN A 185 25.16 11.91 0.57
N ARG A 186 24.93 10.88 1.39
CA ARG A 186 23.79 9.99 1.26
C ARG A 186 23.30 9.46 2.60
N VAL A 187 22.05 9.02 2.59
CA VAL A 187 21.41 8.27 3.67
C VAL A 187 20.82 6.98 3.12
N GLN A 188 21.03 5.87 3.82
CA GLN A 188 20.42 4.57 3.53
C GLN A 188 19.67 4.08 4.76
N LEU A 189 18.37 3.79 4.60
CA LEU A 189 17.59 3.01 5.55
C LEU A 189 17.31 1.64 4.93
N MET A 190 17.72 0.56 5.59
CA MET A 190 17.69 -0.79 5.03
C MET A 190 17.28 -1.84 6.06
N SER A 191 16.52 -2.83 5.60
CA SER A 191 16.44 -4.16 6.21
C SER A 191 17.08 -5.19 5.29
N SER A 192 17.91 -6.07 5.83
CA SER A 192 18.45 -7.22 5.08
C SER A 192 17.34 -8.18 4.63
N SER A 193 16.18 -8.14 5.28
CA SER A 193 15.01 -8.91 4.86
C SER A 193 14.47 -8.39 3.53
N ALA A 194 14.45 -9.28 2.53
CA ALA A 194 14.06 -8.98 1.15
C ALA A 194 14.82 -7.80 0.51
N ASN A 195 16.02 -7.46 1.00
CA ASN A 195 16.80 -6.29 0.54
C ASN A 195 15.96 -5.02 0.45
N SER A 196 15.11 -4.79 1.46
CA SER A 196 14.15 -3.69 1.48
C SER A 196 14.82 -2.41 1.95
N LEU A 197 14.89 -1.38 1.10
CA LEU A 197 15.68 -0.18 1.36
C LEU A 197 15.09 1.11 0.79
N LEU A 198 15.47 2.22 1.42
CA LEU A 198 15.35 3.59 0.92
C LEU A 198 16.76 4.22 0.89
N HIS A 199 17.25 4.58 -0.29
CA HIS A 199 18.45 5.40 -0.47
C HIS A 199 18.07 6.82 -0.84
N LEU A 200 18.79 7.79 -0.29
CA LEU A 200 18.62 9.22 -0.56
C LEU A 200 19.99 9.85 -0.84
N GLY A 201 20.08 10.75 -1.82
CA GLY A 201 21.29 11.51 -2.14
C GLY A 201 22.17 10.83 -3.18
N TYR A 202 23.48 10.70 -2.91
CA TYR A 202 24.47 10.11 -3.82
C TYR A 202 24.54 8.58 -3.66
N ILE A 203 23.87 7.86 -4.54
CA ILE A 203 23.65 6.42 -4.42
C ILE A 203 24.87 5.66 -4.93
N ILE A 204 25.47 4.83 -4.08
CA ILE A 204 26.57 3.94 -4.41
C ILE A 204 26.27 2.53 -3.91
N ASP A 205 26.94 1.54 -4.49
CA ASP A 205 27.06 0.22 -3.88
C ASP A 205 27.88 0.31 -2.57
N GLN A 206 27.51 -0.46 -1.55
CA GLN A 206 28.21 -0.48 -0.27
C GLN A 206 28.27 -1.89 0.30
N ASN A 207 29.49 -2.32 0.64
CA ASN A 207 29.70 -3.53 1.41
C ASN A 207 30.55 -3.24 2.67
N GLY A 208 29.88 -3.13 3.82
CA GLY A 208 30.52 -2.75 5.06
C GLY A 208 31.16 -1.36 4.98
N ASN A 209 32.48 -1.30 5.12
CA ASN A 209 33.28 -0.07 4.93
C ASN A 209 33.58 0.24 3.47
N ALA A 210 33.46 -0.73 2.56
CA ALA A 210 33.82 -0.54 1.17
C ALA A 210 32.75 0.27 0.44
N ARG A 211 33.17 1.41 -0.12
CA ARG A 211 32.38 2.22 -1.05
C ARG A 211 32.61 1.70 -2.48
N GLY A 212 31.54 1.24 -3.13
CA GLY A 212 31.54 0.64 -4.46
C GLY A 212 31.21 1.63 -5.57
N SER A 213 30.69 1.11 -6.68
CA SER A 213 30.34 1.90 -7.86
C SER A 213 29.23 2.91 -7.58
N TYR A 214 29.28 4.04 -8.28
CA TYR A 214 28.17 4.98 -8.36
C TYR A 214 26.98 4.36 -9.10
N LEU A 215 25.80 4.39 -8.46
CA LEU A 215 24.56 3.80 -8.96
C LEU A 215 23.52 4.84 -9.39
N GLY A 216 23.65 6.09 -8.92
CA GLY A 216 22.73 7.17 -9.29
C GLY A 216 22.64 8.28 -8.25
N SER A 217 21.82 9.29 -8.52
CA SER A 217 21.52 10.37 -7.58
C SER A 217 20.02 10.57 -7.50
N GLY A 218 19.52 10.89 -6.30
CA GLY A 218 18.09 11.11 -6.06
C GLY A 218 17.60 10.21 -4.92
N PHE A 219 16.54 9.44 -5.18
CA PHE A 219 16.07 8.42 -4.24
C PHE A 219 15.91 7.07 -4.94
N ASP A 220 16.12 5.99 -4.21
CA ASP A 220 15.82 4.62 -4.64
C ASP A 220 15.01 3.93 -3.54
N LEU A 221 13.81 3.47 -3.87
CA LEU A 221 12.93 2.69 -3.00
C LEU A 221 12.82 1.29 -3.59
N ARG A 222 13.41 0.30 -2.92
CA ARG A 222 13.56 -1.06 -3.45
C ARG A 222 13.16 -2.12 -2.43
N SER A 223 12.61 -3.22 -2.94
CA SER A 223 12.49 -4.50 -2.25
C SER A 223 12.56 -5.62 -3.29
N ASP A 224 13.17 -6.74 -2.95
CA ASP A 224 13.14 -7.97 -3.74
C ASP A 224 11.85 -8.78 -3.49
N ALA A 225 10.94 -8.29 -2.65
CA ALA A 225 9.62 -8.88 -2.37
C ALA A 225 8.48 -7.97 -2.89
N TYR A 226 7.47 -7.70 -2.05
CA TYR A 226 6.29 -6.91 -2.42
C TYR A 226 6.49 -5.43 -2.08
N GLY A 227 5.86 -4.54 -2.85
CA GLY A 227 5.83 -3.10 -2.60
C GLY A 227 4.43 -2.52 -2.73
N ALA A 228 4.09 -1.56 -1.87
CA ALA A 228 2.84 -0.82 -1.96
C ALA A 228 3.07 0.66 -1.62
N VAL A 229 2.59 1.56 -2.50
CA VAL A 229 2.52 3.01 -2.24
C VAL A 229 1.03 3.36 -2.16
N ARG A 230 0.58 3.81 -0.99
CA ARG A 230 -0.84 4.10 -0.72
C ARG A 230 -0.99 5.51 -0.18
N ALA A 231 -1.87 6.29 -0.82
CA ALA A 231 -2.26 7.62 -0.37
C ALA A 231 -3.79 7.77 -0.49
N SER A 232 -4.50 7.60 0.63
CA SER A 232 -5.97 7.49 0.65
C SER A 232 -6.71 8.78 0.27
N GLN A 233 -6.00 9.90 0.13
CA GLN A 233 -6.54 11.20 -0.27
C GLN A 233 -6.01 11.64 -1.65
N GLY A 234 -5.37 10.74 -2.39
CA GLY A 234 -4.85 10.99 -3.73
C GLY A 234 -3.33 10.89 -3.84
N LEU A 235 -2.83 10.65 -5.06
CA LEU A 235 -1.41 10.48 -5.37
C LEU A 235 -1.01 11.29 -6.60
N TYR A 236 0.05 12.09 -6.48
CA TYR A 236 0.65 12.79 -7.60
C TYR A 236 2.05 12.24 -7.88
N VAL A 237 2.28 11.79 -9.11
CA VAL A 237 3.59 11.33 -9.59
C VAL A 237 4.04 12.24 -10.73
N THR A 238 5.18 12.90 -10.58
CA THR A 238 5.58 13.95 -11.51
C THR A 238 7.08 14.03 -11.77
N THR A 239 7.43 14.45 -12.98
CA THR A 239 8.79 14.88 -13.32
C THR A 239 8.89 16.38 -13.63
N HIS A 240 7.85 17.16 -13.30
CA HIS A 240 7.92 18.62 -13.36
C HIS A 240 8.89 19.16 -12.31
N PRO A 241 9.84 20.04 -12.67
CA PRO A 241 10.75 20.62 -11.71
C PRO A 241 10.00 21.53 -10.73
N LYS A 242 10.26 21.35 -9.43
CA LYS A 242 9.70 22.16 -8.34
C LYS A 242 10.81 22.64 -7.42
N ALA A 243 10.61 23.81 -6.82
CA ALA A 243 11.46 24.24 -5.72
C ALA A 243 11.29 23.29 -4.54
N ALA A 244 12.35 23.09 -3.73
CA ALA A 244 12.33 22.18 -2.58
C ALA A 244 11.27 22.54 -1.53
N ASN A 245 10.83 23.80 -1.50
CA ASN A 245 9.78 24.32 -0.63
C ASN A 245 8.41 24.41 -1.32
N SER A 246 8.24 23.83 -2.52
CA SER A 246 6.93 23.75 -3.15
C SER A 246 6.00 22.81 -2.39
N GLN A 247 4.70 23.01 -2.54
CA GLN A 247 3.70 22.13 -1.95
C GLN A 247 3.78 20.75 -2.62
N PRO A 248 3.70 19.64 -1.86
CA PRO A 248 3.78 18.29 -2.42
C PRO A 248 2.74 18.00 -3.53
N LEU A 249 1.56 18.64 -3.43
CA LEU A 249 0.47 18.53 -4.41
C LEU A 249 0.34 19.79 -5.28
N ASP A 250 1.43 20.51 -5.56
CA ASP A 250 1.46 21.57 -6.57
C ASP A 250 1.42 20.96 -7.99
N VAL A 251 0.20 20.83 -8.52
CA VAL A 251 -0.09 20.19 -9.82
C VAL A 251 -0.27 21.17 -10.98
N LYS A 252 0.10 22.44 -10.83
CA LYS A 252 -0.21 23.51 -11.81
C LYS A 252 0.09 23.15 -13.26
N GLU A 253 1.26 22.59 -13.55
CA GLU A 253 1.68 22.26 -14.91
C GLU A 253 0.87 21.10 -15.50
N ALA A 254 0.64 20.05 -14.70
CA ALA A 254 -0.17 18.91 -15.12
C ALA A 254 -1.65 19.29 -15.28
N GLN A 255 -2.16 20.16 -14.40
CA GLN A 255 -3.51 20.70 -14.51
C GLN A 255 -3.69 21.58 -15.75
N GLN A 256 -2.71 22.43 -16.07
CA GLN A 256 -2.73 23.22 -17.31
C GLN A 256 -2.78 22.33 -18.56
N GLN A 257 -2.12 21.16 -18.52
CA GLN A 257 -2.16 20.17 -19.60
C GLN A 257 -3.55 19.53 -19.73
N LEU A 258 -4.25 19.25 -18.63
CA LEU A 258 -5.65 18.80 -18.63
C LEU A 258 -6.58 19.88 -19.23
N VAL A 259 -6.44 21.14 -18.81
CA VAL A 259 -7.23 22.27 -19.36
C VAL A 259 -6.99 22.47 -20.87
N THR A 260 -5.75 22.26 -21.33
CA THR A 260 -5.44 22.31 -22.77
C THR A 260 -6.11 21.15 -23.52
N GLY A 261 -6.16 19.96 -22.92
CA GLY A 261 -6.89 18.81 -23.47
C GLY A 261 -8.40 19.03 -23.51
N GLU A 262 -8.98 19.59 -22.44
CA GLU A 262 -10.39 20.00 -22.37
C GLU A 262 -10.75 20.94 -23.53
N SER A 263 -9.95 21.98 -23.75
CA SER A 263 -10.17 22.95 -24.84
C SER A 263 -10.14 22.31 -26.23
N LEU A 264 -9.27 21.31 -26.44
CA LEU A 264 -9.21 20.56 -27.68
C LEU A 264 -10.48 19.72 -27.88
N ILE A 265 -10.92 19.00 -26.84
CA ILE A 265 -12.13 18.17 -26.90
C ILE A 265 -13.35 19.03 -27.18
N GLU A 266 -13.49 20.19 -26.52
CA GLU A 266 -14.60 21.12 -26.75
C GLU A 266 -14.65 21.60 -28.21
N ALA A 267 -13.51 22.04 -28.75
CA ALA A 267 -13.44 22.48 -30.14
C ALA A 267 -13.80 21.36 -31.13
N MET A 268 -13.33 20.13 -30.88
CA MET A 268 -13.65 18.96 -31.72
C MET A 268 -15.11 18.53 -31.58
N SER A 269 -15.70 18.68 -30.38
CA SER A 269 -17.10 18.41 -30.11
C SER A 269 -18.01 19.33 -30.93
N GLY A 270 -17.77 20.65 -30.88
CA GLY A 270 -18.58 21.62 -31.61
C GLY A 270 -18.53 21.43 -33.13
N VAL A 271 -17.37 21.07 -33.68
CA VAL A 271 -17.26 20.74 -35.12
C VAL A 271 -17.99 19.44 -35.45
N SER A 272 -17.90 18.43 -34.59
CA SER A 272 -18.59 17.15 -34.81
C SER A 272 -20.12 17.36 -34.87
N GLU A 273 -20.68 18.13 -33.93
CA GLU A 273 -22.10 18.47 -33.90
C GLU A 273 -22.54 19.27 -35.14
N GLN A 274 -21.72 20.23 -35.59
CA GLN A 274 -22.00 21.01 -36.81
C GLN A 274 -22.10 20.11 -38.05
N HIS A 275 -21.38 19.00 -38.08
CA HIS A 275 -21.39 18.00 -39.14
C HIS A 275 -22.32 16.80 -38.86
N GLN A 276 -23.20 16.90 -37.87
CA GLN A 276 -24.13 15.85 -37.44
C GLN A 276 -23.45 14.53 -37.04
N ALA A 277 -22.17 14.59 -36.65
CA ALA A 277 -21.48 13.50 -35.97
C ALA A 277 -21.70 13.59 -34.46
N GLU A 278 -21.36 12.52 -33.75
CA GLU A 278 -21.51 12.46 -32.30
C GLU A 278 -20.65 13.49 -31.55
N SER A 279 -21.25 14.09 -30.51
CA SER A 279 -20.62 15.04 -29.59
C SER A 279 -19.56 14.36 -28.72
N LEU A 280 -18.57 15.14 -28.27
CA LEU A 280 -17.55 14.73 -27.28
C LEU A 280 -17.78 15.39 -25.92
N LYS A 281 -18.97 15.96 -25.68
CA LYS A 281 -19.29 16.69 -24.46
C LYS A 281 -19.08 15.90 -23.17
N GLU A 282 -19.43 14.62 -23.14
CA GLU A 282 -19.19 13.76 -21.96
C GLU A 282 -17.69 13.62 -21.64
N ALA A 283 -16.83 13.53 -22.67
CA ALA A 283 -15.38 13.49 -22.49
C ALA A 283 -14.83 14.83 -21.97
N HIS A 284 -15.39 15.95 -22.42
CA HIS A 284 -15.07 17.28 -21.90
C HIS A 284 -15.45 17.40 -20.42
N ASP A 285 -16.70 17.09 -20.07
CA ASP A 285 -17.24 17.27 -18.71
C ASP A 285 -16.49 16.39 -17.69
N THR A 286 -16.15 15.15 -18.06
CA THR A 286 -15.41 14.22 -17.21
C THR A 286 -13.94 14.64 -17.03
N MET A 287 -13.29 15.16 -18.09
CA MET A 287 -11.92 15.70 -17.98
C MET A 287 -11.85 16.95 -17.10
N ARG A 288 -12.85 17.83 -17.20
CA ARG A 288 -12.98 19.01 -16.36
C ARG A 288 -13.19 18.64 -14.89
N ALA A 289 -14.11 17.72 -14.61
CA ALA A 289 -14.36 17.22 -13.25
C ALA A 289 -13.09 16.61 -12.63
N PHE A 290 -12.29 15.87 -13.41
CA PHE A 290 -11.01 15.33 -12.95
C PHE A 290 -9.97 16.43 -12.68
N ALA A 291 -9.88 17.45 -13.53
CA ALA A 291 -9.00 18.60 -13.28
C ALA A 291 -9.38 19.33 -11.99
N ASP A 292 -10.67 19.58 -11.77
CA ASP A 292 -11.19 20.19 -10.54
C ASP A 292 -10.92 19.32 -9.30
N ALA A 293 -10.99 17.99 -9.43
CA ALA A 293 -10.69 17.05 -8.35
C ALA A 293 -9.24 17.15 -7.83
N THR A 294 -8.32 17.67 -8.65
CA THR A 294 -6.90 17.84 -8.27
C THR A 294 -6.63 19.10 -7.46
N GLN A 295 -7.66 19.92 -7.18
CA GLN A 295 -7.51 21.20 -6.50
C GLN A 295 -8.46 21.34 -5.30
N SER A 296 -7.88 21.65 -4.14
CA SER A 296 -8.58 21.96 -2.90
C SER A 296 -7.63 22.72 -1.99
N SER A 297 -8.08 23.80 -1.35
CA SER A 297 -7.26 24.55 -0.40
C SER A 297 -7.50 24.04 1.01
N VAL A 298 -6.48 23.48 1.65
CA VAL A 298 -6.54 23.02 3.04
C VAL A 298 -5.69 23.92 3.92
N SER A 299 -6.29 24.44 5.00
CA SER A 299 -5.60 25.33 5.93
C SER A 299 -4.89 24.56 7.04
N GLY A 300 -3.61 24.89 7.28
CA GLY A 300 -2.91 24.56 8.51
C GLY A 300 -3.25 25.58 9.60
N ASN A 301 -3.80 25.13 10.72
CA ASN A 301 -4.15 25.98 11.86
C ASN A 301 -3.35 25.57 13.10
N ALA A 302 -2.90 26.55 13.89
CA ALA A 302 -2.30 26.28 15.19
C ALA A 302 -3.41 25.99 16.22
N SER A 303 -3.69 24.73 16.50
CA SER A 303 -4.74 24.29 17.44
C SER A 303 -4.28 24.27 18.91
N GLY A 304 -3.62 25.34 19.36
CA GLY A 304 -3.01 25.40 20.70
C GLY A 304 -1.74 24.53 20.81
N GLY A 305 -0.71 25.06 21.47
CA GLY A 305 0.59 24.41 21.60
C GLY A 305 1.77 25.34 21.28
N ARG A 306 3.00 24.90 21.55
CA ARG A 306 4.23 25.67 21.29
C ARG A 306 4.74 25.37 19.88
N THR A 307 4.19 26.03 18.87
CA THR A 307 4.57 25.82 17.45
C THR A 307 5.65 26.78 16.94
N ALA A 308 6.22 27.62 17.82
CA ALA A 308 7.16 28.70 17.47
C ALA A 308 6.67 29.65 16.36
N GLY A 309 5.34 29.74 16.16
CA GLY A 309 4.73 30.58 15.12
C GLY A 309 4.70 29.95 13.72
N GLY A 310 5.16 28.71 13.55
CA GLY A 310 5.12 27.98 12.28
C GLY A 310 3.91 27.06 12.12
N GLY A 311 3.80 26.42 10.95
CA GLY A 311 2.78 25.41 10.65
C GLY A 311 1.40 25.95 10.26
N THR A 312 1.31 27.24 9.90
CA THR A 312 0.08 27.89 9.46
C THR A 312 0.09 28.21 7.96
N GLY A 313 -1.06 28.52 7.38
CA GLY A 313 -1.21 28.87 5.96
C GLY A 313 -2.16 27.91 5.23
N SER A 314 -2.10 27.88 3.91
CA SER A 314 -2.89 26.94 3.09
C SER A 314 -2.01 26.22 2.07
N ALA A 315 -2.37 24.97 1.80
CA ALA A 315 -1.74 24.14 0.79
C ALA A 315 -2.78 23.49 -0.11
N ASN A 316 -2.41 23.20 -1.36
CA ASN A 316 -3.23 22.41 -2.24
C ASN A 316 -3.35 20.97 -1.72
N ALA A 317 -4.53 20.41 -1.85
CA ALA A 317 -4.88 19.01 -1.66
C ALA A 317 -5.76 18.55 -2.81
N PHE A 318 -5.95 17.25 -2.96
CA PHE A 318 -6.96 16.74 -3.90
C PHE A 318 -8.32 16.70 -3.20
N LYS A 319 -9.37 17.11 -3.93
CA LYS A 319 -10.76 17.09 -3.45
C LYS A 319 -11.32 15.67 -3.37
N GLU A 320 -10.84 14.80 -4.26
CA GLU A 320 -11.20 13.39 -4.36
C GLU A 320 -9.92 12.53 -4.37
N PRO A 321 -9.98 11.23 -4.03
CA PRO A 321 -8.81 10.35 -4.00
C PRO A 321 -8.35 9.95 -5.42
N VAL A 322 -7.96 10.93 -6.23
CA VAL A 322 -7.50 10.75 -7.60
C VAL A 322 -6.00 10.48 -7.67
N MET A 323 -5.57 9.84 -8.76
CA MET A 323 -4.16 9.66 -9.09
C MET A 323 -3.82 10.42 -10.36
N LEU A 324 -2.80 11.27 -10.32
CA LEU A 324 -2.34 12.07 -11.46
C LEU A 324 -0.88 11.75 -11.78
N PHE A 325 -0.61 11.47 -13.05
CA PHE A 325 0.75 11.40 -13.60
C PHE A 325 1.02 12.63 -14.47
N GLY A 326 2.11 13.36 -14.20
CA GLY A 326 2.50 14.55 -14.95
C GLY A 326 3.95 14.48 -15.43
N SER A 327 4.20 14.76 -16.71
CA SER A 327 5.57 14.83 -17.23
C SER A 327 5.66 15.84 -18.38
N PRO A 328 6.65 16.74 -18.38
CA PRO A 328 6.89 17.65 -19.49
C PRO A 328 7.47 16.97 -20.74
N SER A 329 7.97 15.74 -20.64
CA SER A 329 8.72 15.10 -21.74
C SER A 329 8.12 13.78 -22.25
N GLY A 330 7.30 13.11 -21.45
CA GLY A 330 6.57 11.91 -21.89
C GLY A 330 6.31 10.92 -20.76
N ILE A 331 5.36 10.02 -21.01
CA ILE A 331 4.99 8.93 -20.11
C ILE A 331 4.91 7.66 -20.96
N ALA A 332 5.51 6.56 -20.48
CA ALA A 332 5.50 5.27 -21.16
C ALA A 332 5.00 4.17 -20.22
N MET A 333 4.18 3.26 -20.75
CA MET A 333 3.78 2.01 -20.10
C MET A 333 4.23 0.85 -20.98
N SER A 334 5.04 -0.06 -20.45
CA SER A 334 5.66 -1.15 -21.24
C SER A 334 5.65 -2.46 -20.47
N THR A 335 5.38 -3.56 -21.18
CA THR A 335 5.39 -4.94 -20.66
C THR A 335 5.60 -5.92 -21.81
N GLN A 336 6.17 -7.09 -21.52
CA GLN A 336 6.28 -8.19 -22.48
C GLN A 336 4.97 -8.99 -22.61
N GLN A 337 4.01 -8.76 -21.71
CA GLN A 337 2.73 -9.46 -21.69
C GLN A 337 1.59 -8.49 -22.05
N SER A 338 0.70 -8.18 -21.11
CA SER A 338 -0.54 -7.45 -21.37
C SER A 338 -0.62 -6.14 -20.57
N VAL A 339 -1.12 -5.09 -21.21
CA VAL A 339 -1.56 -3.85 -20.56
C VAL A 339 -3.09 -3.87 -20.51
N HIS A 340 -3.68 -3.54 -19.37
CA HIS A 340 -5.13 -3.41 -19.20
C HIS A 340 -5.49 -1.97 -18.85
N MET A 341 -6.47 -1.39 -19.55
CA MET A 341 -7.06 -0.09 -19.25
C MET A 341 -8.57 -0.29 -19.16
N VAL A 342 -9.12 -0.17 -17.95
CA VAL A 342 -10.53 -0.45 -17.66
C VAL A 342 -11.08 0.68 -16.80
N ALA A 343 -12.24 1.20 -17.18
CA ALA A 343 -13.01 2.14 -16.39
C ALA A 343 -14.49 1.74 -16.45
N ASN A 344 -15.22 1.91 -15.36
CA ASN A 344 -16.66 1.64 -15.33
C ASN A 344 -17.48 2.76 -16.00
N ASP A 345 -16.86 3.92 -16.16
CA ASP A 345 -17.52 5.14 -16.64
C ASP A 345 -16.92 5.54 -18.01
N HIS A 346 -15.74 6.19 -18.02
CA HIS A 346 -15.17 6.74 -19.26
C HIS A 346 -13.67 6.41 -19.42
N VAL A 347 -13.24 6.18 -20.66
CA VAL A 347 -11.82 6.17 -21.07
C VAL A 347 -11.63 7.24 -22.14
N ASN A 348 -10.96 8.34 -21.76
CA ASN A 348 -10.69 9.46 -22.65
C ASN A 348 -9.25 9.39 -23.21
N VAL A 349 -9.11 9.45 -24.53
CA VAL A 349 -7.80 9.50 -25.21
C VAL A 349 -7.75 10.75 -26.08
N ALA A 350 -6.98 11.75 -25.65
CA ALA A 350 -6.81 13.01 -26.36
C ALA A 350 -5.34 13.22 -26.75
N SER A 351 -5.11 13.77 -27.93
CA SER A 351 -3.79 14.15 -28.43
C SER A 351 -3.90 15.46 -29.19
N GLY A 352 -3.07 16.44 -28.86
CA GLY A 352 -2.97 17.69 -29.62
C GLY A 352 -2.42 17.50 -31.05
N GLN A 353 -1.97 16.29 -31.39
CA GLN A 353 -1.45 15.93 -32.70
C GLN A 353 -2.12 14.64 -33.20
N SER A 354 -1.38 13.54 -33.32
CA SER A 354 -1.89 12.26 -33.82
C SER A 354 -2.14 11.27 -32.68
N VAL A 355 -3.11 10.38 -32.89
CA VAL A 355 -3.24 9.12 -32.15
C VAL A 355 -2.87 7.99 -33.11
N HIS A 356 -1.89 7.18 -32.74
CA HIS A 356 -1.47 6.02 -33.53
C HIS A 356 -1.85 4.74 -32.81
N VAL A 357 -2.63 3.88 -33.49
CA VAL A 357 -3.01 2.56 -32.98
C VAL A 357 -2.44 1.51 -33.93
N ALA A 358 -1.51 0.70 -33.43
CA ALA A 358 -0.89 -0.39 -34.19
C ALA A 358 -1.11 -1.71 -33.46
N ALA A 359 -1.64 -2.70 -34.17
CA ALA A 359 -1.87 -4.05 -33.64
C ALA A 359 -1.17 -5.08 -34.54
N GLY A 360 -0.34 -5.95 -33.94
CA GLY A 360 0.40 -6.97 -34.70
C GLY A 360 -0.45 -8.11 -35.25
N LYS A 361 -1.68 -8.29 -34.73
CA LYS A 361 -2.61 -9.33 -35.19
C LYS A 361 -3.96 -8.73 -35.62
N SER A 362 -4.69 -8.15 -34.68
CA SER A 362 -6.06 -7.67 -34.93
C SER A 362 -6.38 -6.49 -34.02
N LEU A 363 -7.14 -5.52 -34.55
CA LEU A 363 -7.84 -4.51 -33.78
C LEU A 363 -9.31 -4.90 -33.78
N ILE A 364 -9.85 -5.21 -32.60
CA ILE A 364 -11.25 -5.62 -32.42
C ILE A 364 -11.91 -4.59 -31.51
N ALA A 365 -13.02 -4.02 -31.96
CA ALA A 365 -13.84 -3.11 -31.18
C ALA A 365 -15.29 -3.61 -31.18
N SER A 366 -15.87 -3.71 -29.99
CA SER A 366 -17.28 -4.06 -29.79
C SER A 366 -17.92 -2.98 -28.93
N ILE A 367 -18.95 -2.32 -29.47
CA ILE A 367 -19.54 -1.13 -28.86
C ILE A 367 -21.02 -1.41 -28.57
N GLY A 368 -21.46 -1.15 -27.34
CA GLY A 368 -22.82 -1.47 -26.89
C GLY A 368 -23.91 -0.56 -27.44
N GLN A 369 -23.58 0.67 -27.82
CA GLN A 369 -24.55 1.65 -28.35
C GLN A 369 -24.20 2.12 -29.77
N LYS A 370 -23.11 2.86 -29.95
CA LYS A 370 -22.80 3.53 -31.23
C LYS A 370 -21.31 3.67 -31.51
N LEU A 371 -20.92 3.56 -32.78
CA LEU A 371 -19.58 3.92 -33.27
C LEU A 371 -19.69 5.17 -34.15
N SER A 372 -19.00 6.25 -33.76
CA SER A 372 -18.91 7.49 -34.54
C SER A 372 -17.46 7.76 -34.91
N LEU A 373 -17.19 7.96 -36.21
CA LEU A 373 -15.87 8.30 -36.74
C LEU A 373 -15.99 9.55 -37.61
N PHE A 374 -15.46 10.66 -37.10
CA PHE A 374 -15.52 11.96 -37.77
C PHE A 374 -14.12 12.46 -38.15
N VAL A 375 -13.96 12.93 -39.39
CA VAL A 375 -12.71 13.54 -39.89
C VAL A 375 -13.05 14.87 -40.55
N GLN A 376 -12.58 15.97 -39.97
CA GLN A 376 -12.91 17.32 -40.44
C GLN A 376 -12.24 17.67 -41.78
N ASN A 377 -10.93 17.40 -41.92
CA ASN A 377 -10.13 18.05 -42.97
C ASN A 377 -9.66 17.12 -44.08
N ALA A 378 -9.03 15.99 -43.74
CA ALA A 378 -8.28 15.17 -44.71
C ALA A 378 -9.07 13.96 -45.29
N GLY A 379 -10.31 13.76 -44.86
CA GLY A 379 -11.16 12.64 -45.26
C GLY A 379 -10.80 11.30 -44.62
N MET A 380 -11.63 10.29 -44.88
CA MET A 380 -11.50 8.94 -44.31
C MET A 380 -10.94 7.94 -45.32
N LYS A 381 -10.12 7.00 -44.85
CA LYS A 381 -9.50 5.93 -45.64
C LYS A 381 -9.75 4.58 -44.97
N LEU A 382 -10.49 3.70 -45.65
CA LEU A 382 -10.77 2.33 -45.20
C LEU A 382 -10.26 1.34 -46.25
N PHE A 383 -9.17 0.64 -45.94
CA PHE A 383 -8.53 -0.28 -46.87
C PHE A 383 -8.29 -1.65 -46.21
N ALA A 384 -8.66 -2.72 -46.91
CA ALA A 384 -8.17 -4.06 -46.63
C ALA A 384 -7.12 -4.43 -47.68
N GLY A 385 -5.85 -4.56 -47.28
CA GLY A 385 -4.77 -4.93 -48.22
C GLY A 385 -4.94 -6.34 -48.79
N LYS A 386 -5.57 -7.24 -48.02
CA LYS A 386 -6.07 -8.56 -48.41
C LYS A 386 -7.32 -8.86 -47.58
N GLY A 387 -8.20 -9.72 -48.09
CA GLY A 387 -9.46 -10.08 -47.44
C GLY A 387 -10.61 -9.14 -47.81
N LYS A 388 -11.83 -9.51 -47.37
CA LYS A 388 -13.06 -8.78 -47.69
C LYS A 388 -13.21 -7.52 -46.82
N VAL A 389 -13.77 -6.47 -47.40
CA VAL A 389 -14.40 -5.38 -46.64
C VAL A 389 -15.90 -5.69 -46.60
N GLU A 390 -16.46 -5.77 -45.41
CA GLU A 390 -17.87 -6.10 -45.19
C GLU A 390 -18.50 -5.01 -44.32
N ILE A 391 -19.59 -4.42 -44.82
CA ILE A 391 -20.36 -3.37 -44.14
C ILE A 391 -21.82 -3.83 -44.15
N GLN A 392 -22.42 -3.96 -42.98
CA GLN A 392 -23.79 -4.42 -42.82
C GLN A 392 -24.49 -3.61 -41.73
N ALA A 393 -25.71 -3.16 -42.01
CA ALA A 393 -26.67 -2.77 -41.00
C ALA A 393 -27.68 -3.93 -40.86
N GLN A 394 -27.57 -4.71 -39.78
CA GLN A 394 -28.30 -5.98 -39.64
C GLN A 394 -29.80 -5.79 -39.37
N SER A 395 -30.20 -4.60 -38.91
CA SER A 395 -31.58 -4.25 -38.57
C SER A 395 -31.96 -2.83 -38.99
N ASP A 396 -31.13 -2.14 -39.77
CA ASP A 396 -31.35 -0.74 -40.17
C ASP A 396 -30.73 -0.47 -41.55
N ASN A 397 -30.74 0.79 -41.99
CA ASN A 397 -30.26 1.21 -43.30
C ASN A 397 -28.74 1.36 -43.33
N VAL A 398 -28.16 1.14 -44.52
CA VAL A 398 -26.82 1.63 -44.86
C VAL A 398 -26.97 2.84 -45.75
N GLU A 399 -26.53 4.02 -45.29
CA GLU A 399 -26.54 5.26 -46.06
C GLU A 399 -25.14 5.63 -46.57
N VAL A 400 -25.01 5.88 -47.87
CA VAL A 400 -23.75 6.32 -48.51
C VAL A 400 -24.03 7.55 -49.36
N THR A 401 -23.66 8.72 -48.84
CA THR A 401 -23.90 10.01 -49.47
C THR A 401 -22.59 10.73 -49.74
N ALA A 402 -22.45 11.33 -50.92
CA ALA A 402 -21.32 12.20 -51.27
C ALA A 402 -21.83 13.45 -52.00
N GLN A 403 -21.31 14.63 -51.62
CA GLN A 403 -21.64 15.88 -52.32
C GLN A 403 -21.15 15.89 -53.79
N LYS A 404 -20.07 15.15 -54.07
CA LYS A 404 -19.51 15.00 -55.42
C LYS A 404 -19.96 13.66 -56.01
N ALA A 405 -19.03 12.83 -56.45
CA ALA A 405 -19.34 11.55 -57.06
C ALA A 405 -19.32 10.42 -56.04
N VAL A 406 -20.31 9.53 -56.10
CA VAL A 406 -20.22 8.17 -55.56
C VAL A 406 -19.76 7.26 -56.70
N LYS A 407 -18.63 6.56 -56.53
CA LYS A 407 -18.07 5.66 -57.53
C LYS A 407 -18.07 4.23 -57.01
N VAL A 408 -18.91 3.38 -57.61
CA VAL A 408 -18.98 1.93 -57.34
C VAL A 408 -18.36 1.20 -58.53
N VAL A 409 -17.24 0.50 -58.30
CA VAL A 409 -16.50 -0.21 -59.35
C VAL A 409 -16.04 -1.57 -58.86
N SER A 410 -16.31 -2.60 -59.64
CA SER A 410 -15.59 -3.88 -59.61
C SER A 410 -14.58 -3.86 -60.75
N ALA A 411 -13.29 -3.94 -60.43
CA ALA A 411 -12.22 -3.78 -61.42
C ALA A 411 -12.06 -5.00 -62.33
N THR A 412 -12.41 -6.18 -61.83
CA THR A 412 -12.12 -7.48 -62.48
C THR A 412 -13.32 -8.39 -62.61
N ASP A 413 -14.38 -8.16 -61.84
CA ASP A 413 -15.54 -9.05 -61.75
C ASP A 413 -16.82 -8.22 -61.90
N LYS A 414 -17.89 -8.56 -61.18
CA LYS A 414 -19.21 -7.94 -61.27
C LYS A 414 -19.53 -6.96 -60.14
N ILE A 415 -20.55 -6.14 -60.38
CA ILE A 415 -21.30 -5.40 -59.36
C ILE A 415 -22.68 -6.05 -59.26
N GLU A 416 -23.08 -6.47 -58.06
CA GLU A 416 -24.40 -7.04 -57.79
C GLU A 416 -25.21 -6.08 -56.92
N ILE A 417 -26.40 -5.73 -57.40
CA ILE A 417 -27.38 -4.92 -56.67
C ILE A 417 -28.68 -5.71 -56.68
N ALA A 418 -29.11 -6.14 -55.50
CA ALA A 418 -30.34 -6.90 -55.30
C ALA A 418 -31.10 -6.32 -54.12
N ALA A 419 -32.43 -6.30 -54.21
CA ALA A 419 -33.32 -5.82 -53.16
C ALA A 419 -34.62 -6.63 -53.19
N ASP A 420 -35.20 -6.87 -52.02
CA ASP A 420 -36.49 -7.57 -51.88
C ASP A 420 -37.66 -6.72 -52.38
N GLN A 421 -37.70 -5.46 -51.94
CA GLN A 421 -38.82 -4.54 -52.21
C GLN A 421 -38.68 -3.71 -53.49
N GLY A 422 -37.46 -3.60 -54.03
CA GLY A 422 -37.18 -2.95 -55.31
C GLY A 422 -35.91 -2.11 -55.35
N ILE A 423 -35.50 -1.77 -56.57
CA ILE A 423 -34.32 -0.95 -56.89
C ILE A 423 -34.79 0.30 -57.65
N LEU A 424 -34.33 1.48 -57.24
CA LEU A 424 -34.59 2.75 -57.92
C LEU A 424 -33.26 3.45 -58.27
N LEU A 425 -33.04 3.70 -59.55
CA LEU A 425 -31.94 4.51 -60.05
C LEU A 425 -32.54 5.79 -60.65
N THR A 426 -32.15 6.96 -60.16
CA THR A 426 -32.78 8.24 -60.54
C THR A 426 -31.75 9.35 -60.75
N SER A 427 -32.02 10.24 -61.71
CA SER A 427 -31.22 11.44 -61.99
C SER A 427 -32.03 12.48 -62.76
N GLY A 428 -32.12 13.71 -62.25
CA GLY A 428 -32.75 14.84 -62.96
C GLY A 428 -34.21 14.62 -63.39
N GLY A 429 -34.94 13.77 -62.67
CA GLY A 429 -36.33 13.40 -62.99
C GLY A 429 -36.49 12.16 -63.89
N ALA A 430 -35.42 11.65 -64.52
CA ALA A 430 -35.43 10.36 -65.20
C ALA A 430 -35.13 9.23 -64.20
N TYR A 431 -35.73 8.05 -64.39
CA TYR A 431 -35.47 6.89 -63.54
C TYR A 431 -35.61 5.54 -64.24
N ILE A 432 -34.94 4.55 -63.65
CA ILE A 432 -35.15 3.13 -63.87
C ILE A 432 -35.60 2.52 -62.54
N ARG A 433 -36.73 1.84 -62.51
CA ARG A 433 -37.26 1.15 -61.33
C ARG A 433 -37.44 -0.34 -61.62
N ILE A 434 -36.96 -1.18 -60.71
CA ILE A 434 -37.16 -2.64 -60.74
C ILE A 434 -37.96 -3.00 -59.49
N LYS A 435 -39.22 -3.43 -59.64
CA LYS A 435 -40.12 -3.72 -58.52
C LYS A 435 -41.27 -4.65 -58.95
N ASP A 436 -41.65 -5.59 -58.09
CA ASP A 436 -42.78 -6.51 -58.30
C ASP A 436 -42.71 -7.28 -59.63
N GLY A 437 -41.50 -7.61 -60.08
CA GLY A 437 -41.24 -8.25 -61.39
C GLY A 437 -41.29 -7.32 -62.60
N ASN A 438 -41.54 -6.02 -62.41
CA ASN A 438 -41.62 -5.01 -63.46
C ASN A 438 -40.30 -4.22 -63.58
N VAL A 439 -40.01 -3.77 -64.80
CA VAL A 439 -38.95 -2.79 -65.10
C VAL A 439 -39.59 -1.56 -65.73
N GLU A 440 -39.53 -0.43 -65.05
CA GLU A 440 -40.06 0.86 -65.52
C GLU A 440 -38.90 1.77 -65.95
N VAL A 441 -38.97 2.32 -67.16
CA VAL A 441 -37.99 3.27 -67.70
C VAL A 441 -38.72 4.55 -68.09
N HIS A 442 -38.66 5.56 -67.24
CA HIS A 442 -39.36 6.83 -67.45
C HIS A 442 -38.38 8.00 -67.51
N ALA A 443 -38.58 8.90 -68.46
CA ALA A 443 -37.81 10.13 -68.57
C ALA A 443 -38.70 11.29 -69.05
N PRO A 444 -38.54 12.51 -68.50
CA PRO A 444 -39.25 13.69 -69.00
C PRO A 444 -38.76 14.14 -70.39
N GLY A 445 -37.56 13.72 -70.78
CA GLY A 445 -36.98 13.96 -72.11
C GLY A 445 -37.04 12.74 -73.02
N LYS A 446 -35.98 12.53 -73.79
CA LYS A 446 -35.84 11.39 -74.71
C LYS A 446 -35.30 10.16 -73.99
N VAL A 447 -35.91 9.00 -74.20
CA VAL A 447 -35.29 7.69 -73.96
C VAL A 447 -34.60 7.24 -75.27
N ASP A 448 -33.27 7.28 -75.31
CA ASP A 448 -32.47 6.93 -76.49
C ASP A 448 -31.91 5.51 -76.36
N ILE A 449 -32.47 4.56 -77.11
CA ILE A 449 -32.06 3.14 -77.09
C ILE A 449 -31.28 2.86 -78.37
N LYS A 450 -30.01 2.47 -78.25
CA LYS A 450 -29.11 2.17 -79.39
C LYS A 450 -28.64 0.72 -79.35
N GLY A 451 -28.88 -0.02 -80.43
CA GLY A 451 -28.42 -1.41 -80.60
C GLY A 451 -28.65 -1.91 -82.03
N ALA A 452 -27.92 -2.95 -82.45
CA ALA A 452 -28.10 -3.57 -83.77
C ALA A 452 -29.33 -4.49 -83.86
N SER A 453 -29.88 -4.92 -82.72
CA SER A 453 -31.07 -5.79 -82.61
C SER A 453 -31.84 -5.48 -81.33
N HIS A 454 -33.17 -5.56 -81.39
CA HIS A 454 -34.08 -5.43 -80.26
C HIS A 454 -35.08 -6.59 -80.28
N THR A 455 -34.90 -7.57 -79.40
CA THR A 455 -35.73 -8.78 -79.34
C THR A 455 -36.58 -8.76 -78.07
N PHE A 456 -37.91 -8.76 -78.22
CA PHE A 456 -38.87 -8.81 -77.12
C PHE A 456 -39.51 -10.21 -77.03
N ALA A 457 -38.73 -11.20 -76.59
CA ALA A 457 -39.12 -12.61 -76.53
C ALA A 457 -39.82 -12.97 -75.21
N GLY A 458 -41.01 -12.41 -74.94
CA GLY A 458 -41.84 -12.77 -73.78
C GLY A 458 -41.17 -12.56 -72.39
N PRO A 459 -41.87 -12.91 -71.29
CA PRO A 459 -41.34 -12.76 -69.94
C PRO A 459 -40.36 -13.89 -69.58
N ALA A 460 -39.32 -13.56 -68.81
CA ALA A 460 -38.39 -14.50 -68.18
C ALA A 460 -38.13 -14.07 -66.73
N SER A 461 -37.65 -14.99 -65.89
CA SER A 461 -37.35 -14.70 -64.47
C SER A 461 -36.06 -15.38 -64.01
N MET A 462 -35.43 -14.79 -62.98
CA MET A 462 -34.25 -15.32 -62.30
C MET A 462 -34.37 -14.98 -60.81
N GLN A 463 -34.19 -15.97 -59.92
CA GLN A 463 -34.18 -15.74 -58.47
C GLN A 463 -32.78 -15.37 -57.99
N TYR A 464 -32.68 -14.38 -57.11
CA TYR A 464 -31.46 -14.03 -56.39
C TYR A 464 -31.64 -14.34 -54.90
N PRO A 465 -30.83 -15.24 -54.31
CA PRO A 465 -30.94 -15.54 -52.88
C PRO A 465 -30.39 -14.37 -52.07
N LEU A 466 -31.27 -13.58 -51.44
CA LEU A 466 -30.86 -12.54 -50.50
C LEU A 466 -30.33 -13.19 -49.21
N PRO A 467 -29.24 -12.66 -48.62
CA PRO A 467 -28.69 -13.20 -47.38
C PRO A 467 -29.67 -13.01 -46.23
N ALA A 468 -29.89 -14.06 -45.44
CA ALA A 468 -30.62 -13.95 -44.18
C ALA A 468 -29.74 -13.22 -43.16
N LEU A 469 -30.14 -12.01 -42.77
CA LEU A 469 -29.44 -11.26 -41.73
C LEU A 469 -29.69 -11.94 -40.37
N PRO A 470 -28.65 -12.11 -39.53
CA PRO A 470 -28.81 -12.73 -38.23
C PRO A 470 -29.74 -11.87 -37.37
N THR A 471 -30.73 -12.53 -36.74
CA THR A 471 -31.57 -11.90 -35.71
C THR A 471 -31.02 -12.30 -34.36
N SER A 472 -30.58 -11.32 -33.57
CA SER A 472 -30.11 -11.54 -32.20
C SER A 472 -31.30 -11.89 -31.31
N LYS A 473 -31.61 -13.18 -31.20
CA LYS A 473 -32.56 -13.68 -30.20
C LYS A 473 -31.79 -14.05 -28.95
N HIS A 474 -31.84 -13.22 -27.91
CA HIS A 474 -31.26 -13.58 -26.62
C HIS A 474 -32.35 -14.12 -25.70
N ALA A 475 -32.06 -15.24 -25.04
CA ALA A 475 -32.94 -15.81 -24.03
C ALA A 475 -32.30 -15.62 -22.66
N ALA A 476 -33.04 -15.01 -21.74
CA ALA A 476 -32.66 -14.93 -20.33
C ALA A 476 -33.40 -16.01 -19.56
N ALA A 477 -32.65 -16.79 -18.76
CA ALA A 477 -33.21 -17.78 -17.86
C ALA A 477 -32.71 -17.52 -16.44
N MET A 478 -33.62 -17.60 -15.48
CA MET A 478 -33.32 -17.53 -14.05
C MET A 478 -33.90 -18.79 -13.41
N GLN A 479 -33.18 -19.35 -12.44
CA GLN A 479 -33.74 -20.31 -11.49
C GLN A 479 -33.63 -19.72 -10.08
N TYR A 480 -34.74 -19.67 -9.36
CA TYR A 480 -34.79 -19.16 -8.00
C TYR A 480 -35.14 -20.30 -7.04
N LEU A 481 -34.23 -20.56 -6.10
CA LEU A 481 -34.32 -21.58 -5.06
C LEU A 481 -34.32 -20.91 -3.69
N TYR A 482 -35.00 -21.51 -2.73
CA TYR A 482 -34.93 -21.12 -1.32
C TYR A 482 -33.65 -21.60 -0.65
N HIS A 483 -33.41 -21.14 0.59
CA HIS A 483 -32.28 -21.57 1.41
C HIS A 483 -32.31 -23.09 1.75
N ASP A 484 -33.43 -23.77 1.48
CA ASP A 484 -33.60 -25.22 1.65
C ASP A 484 -33.46 -25.98 0.32
N ASP A 485 -32.94 -25.33 -0.73
CA ASP A 485 -32.78 -25.82 -2.11
C ASP A 485 -34.10 -26.19 -2.82
N GLU A 486 -35.25 -25.92 -2.20
CA GLU A 486 -36.54 -26.11 -2.83
C GLU A 486 -36.85 -24.95 -3.79
N PRO A 487 -37.41 -25.24 -4.99
CA PRO A 487 -37.71 -24.21 -5.96
C PRO A 487 -38.85 -23.29 -5.51
N VAL A 488 -38.77 -22.02 -5.91
CA VAL A 488 -39.85 -21.05 -5.69
C VAL A 488 -40.89 -21.21 -6.78
N GLN A 489 -41.84 -22.11 -6.55
CA GLN A 489 -42.82 -22.50 -7.56
C GLN A 489 -44.01 -21.54 -7.59
N GLY A 490 -44.48 -21.18 -8.78
CA GLY A 490 -45.75 -20.47 -8.91
C GLY A 490 -45.74 -19.00 -8.48
N ALA A 491 -44.58 -18.44 -8.10
CA ALA A 491 -44.46 -17.02 -7.81
C ALA A 491 -44.63 -16.21 -9.10
N LYS A 492 -45.51 -15.20 -9.05
CA LYS A 492 -45.61 -14.21 -10.13
C LYS A 492 -44.30 -13.42 -10.19
N TYR A 493 -43.87 -13.05 -11.39
CA TYR A 493 -42.74 -12.16 -11.56
C TYR A 493 -43.08 -11.03 -12.52
N VAL A 494 -42.41 -9.89 -12.32
CA VAL A 494 -42.34 -8.78 -13.27
C VAL A 494 -40.87 -8.56 -13.60
N ALA A 495 -40.49 -8.80 -14.85
CA ALA A 495 -39.14 -8.59 -15.35
C ALA A 495 -39.07 -7.28 -16.14
N THR A 496 -38.35 -6.29 -15.63
CA THR A 496 -38.04 -5.05 -16.33
C THR A 496 -36.78 -5.24 -17.16
N LEU A 497 -36.93 -5.15 -18.48
CA LEU A 497 -35.87 -5.30 -19.46
C LEU A 497 -35.02 -4.02 -19.56
N PRO A 498 -33.81 -4.08 -20.16
CA PRO A 498 -32.92 -2.92 -20.29
C PRO A 498 -33.51 -1.72 -21.05
N ASP A 499 -34.51 -1.96 -21.92
CA ASP A 499 -35.22 -0.94 -22.68
C ASP A 499 -36.38 -0.28 -21.91
N GLY A 500 -36.58 -0.67 -20.64
CA GLY A 500 -37.67 -0.18 -19.79
C GLY A 500 -39.01 -0.90 -19.97
N SER A 501 -39.13 -1.82 -20.94
CA SER A 501 -40.32 -2.66 -21.09
C SER A 501 -40.40 -3.71 -19.97
N THR A 502 -41.62 -4.08 -19.59
CA THR A 502 -41.86 -5.10 -18.57
C THR A 502 -42.48 -6.36 -19.15
N ARG A 503 -42.09 -7.52 -18.63
CA ARG A 503 -42.69 -8.81 -18.93
C ARG A 503 -43.13 -9.50 -17.66
N GLU A 504 -44.40 -9.90 -17.61
CA GLU A 504 -44.98 -10.59 -16.47
C GLU A 504 -45.10 -12.09 -16.76
N GLY A 505 -44.95 -12.91 -15.72
CA GLY A 505 -45.15 -14.34 -15.81
C GLY A 505 -45.19 -15.02 -14.44
N VAL A 506 -45.08 -16.35 -14.46
CA VAL A 506 -45.09 -17.18 -13.26
C VAL A 506 -43.93 -18.17 -13.35
N LEU A 507 -43.19 -18.35 -12.24
CA LEU A 507 -42.13 -19.35 -12.17
C LEU A 507 -42.70 -20.77 -12.34
N ASP A 508 -41.99 -21.61 -13.08
CA ASP A 508 -42.38 -23.02 -13.27
C ASP A 508 -42.22 -23.85 -11.98
N SER A 509 -42.59 -25.13 -12.04
CA SER A 509 -42.46 -26.06 -10.90
C SER A 509 -41.02 -26.32 -10.44
N HIS A 510 -40.02 -25.81 -11.16
CA HIS A 510 -38.60 -25.87 -10.81
C HIS A 510 -38.04 -24.49 -10.44
N GLY A 511 -38.91 -23.49 -10.23
CA GLY A 511 -38.53 -22.14 -9.87
C GLY A 511 -37.88 -21.36 -11.02
N ARG A 512 -38.13 -21.77 -12.27
CA ARG A 512 -37.50 -21.18 -13.45
C ARG A 512 -38.37 -20.14 -14.12
N MET A 513 -37.73 -19.05 -14.51
CA MET A 513 -38.24 -18.07 -15.46
C MET A 513 -37.47 -18.21 -16.77
N ARG A 514 -38.16 -18.11 -17.90
CA ARG A 514 -37.53 -17.97 -19.22
C ARG A 514 -38.17 -16.81 -19.97
N LEU A 515 -37.33 -15.91 -20.46
CA LEU A 515 -37.70 -14.80 -21.31
C LEU A 515 -36.94 -14.96 -22.63
N ASP A 516 -37.65 -15.05 -23.75
CA ASP A 516 -37.06 -15.08 -25.09
C ASP A 516 -37.06 -13.66 -25.70
N ASP A 517 -36.18 -13.39 -26.66
CA ASP A 517 -36.06 -12.09 -27.36
C ASP A 517 -35.85 -10.91 -26.40
N VAL A 518 -34.84 -11.01 -25.52
CA VAL A 518 -34.52 -9.99 -24.51
C VAL A 518 -33.36 -9.09 -24.99
N PRO A 519 -33.43 -7.75 -24.82
CA PRO A 519 -32.30 -6.88 -25.10
C PRO A 519 -31.07 -7.24 -24.25
N ALA A 520 -29.86 -7.00 -24.79
CA ALA A 520 -28.63 -7.18 -24.03
C ALA A 520 -28.55 -6.14 -22.89
N GLY A 521 -28.38 -6.59 -21.64
CA GLY A 521 -28.26 -5.71 -20.47
C GLY A 521 -28.75 -6.38 -19.19
N ALA A 522 -28.72 -5.62 -18.09
CA ALA A 522 -29.22 -6.11 -16.80
C ALA A 522 -30.76 -6.14 -16.79
N ILE A 523 -31.34 -7.25 -16.33
CA ILE A 523 -32.78 -7.43 -16.18
C ILE A 523 -33.11 -7.38 -14.69
N LYS A 524 -34.03 -6.50 -14.29
CA LYS A 524 -34.53 -6.46 -12.91
C LYS A 524 -35.77 -7.35 -12.82
N VAL A 525 -35.74 -8.37 -11.96
CA VAL A 525 -36.87 -9.28 -11.75
C VAL A 525 -37.43 -9.07 -10.36
N GLU A 526 -38.68 -8.64 -10.28
CA GLU A 526 -39.44 -8.50 -9.04
C GLU A 526 -40.36 -9.71 -8.88
N LEU A 527 -40.18 -10.47 -7.80
CA LEU A 527 -41.02 -11.63 -7.48
C LEU A 527 -42.16 -11.19 -6.55
N GLY A 528 -43.37 -11.66 -6.87
CA GLY A 528 -44.53 -11.53 -6.01
C GLY A 528 -44.47 -12.44 -4.78
N PRO A 529 -45.43 -12.32 -3.85
CA PRO A 529 -45.46 -13.12 -2.64
C PRO A 529 -45.57 -14.60 -2.99
N ASP A 530 -44.74 -15.42 -2.34
CA ASP A 530 -44.79 -16.87 -2.48
C ASP A 530 -46.09 -17.43 -1.87
N ALA A 531 -46.69 -18.38 -2.57
CA ALA A 531 -47.87 -19.12 -2.12
C ALA A 531 -47.52 -20.25 -1.14
N ARG A 532 -46.23 -20.61 -0.96
CA ARG A 532 -45.80 -21.62 0.00
C ARG A 532 -46.12 -21.14 1.43
N ALA A 533 -46.81 -21.98 2.19
CA ALA A 533 -46.93 -21.79 3.62
C ALA A 533 -45.53 -21.87 4.26
N TYR A 534 -45.06 -20.78 4.88
CA TYR A 534 -43.81 -20.78 5.60
C TYR A 534 -43.86 -21.81 6.74
N ALA A 535 -43.08 -22.88 6.62
CA ALA A 535 -42.88 -23.85 7.68
C ALA A 535 -41.48 -23.62 8.26
N ARG A 536 -41.42 -23.12 9.50
CA ARG A 536 -40.17 -22.94 10.23
C ARG A 536 -39.51 -24.32 10.40
N LYS A 537 -38.39 -24.55 9.71
CA LYS A 537 -37.68 -25.84 9.69
C LYS A 537 -37.07 -26.19 11.06
N ASP A 538 -36.77 -25.18 11.85
CA ASP A 538 -36.23 -25.33 13.19
C ASP A 538 -37.24 -24.85 14.25
N THR A 539 -37.91 -25.81 14.89
CA THR A 539 -38.84 -25.58 16.01
C THR A 539 -38.12 -25.53 17.35
N THR A 540 -36.80 -25.67 17.37
CA THR A 540 -36.02 -25.52 18.61
C THR A 540 -36.22 -24.09 19.12
N ALA A 541 -36.70 -23.96 20.36
CA ALA A 541 -36.78 -22.67 21.02
C ALA A 541 -35.38 -22.08 21.03
N ASN A 542 -35.23 -20.83 20.57
CA ASN A 542 -33.94 -20.15 20.65
C ASN A 542 -33.53 -20.17 22.14
N PRO A 543 -32.44 -20.85 22.53
CA PRO A 543 -32.06 -20.96 23.94
C PRO A 543 -31.72 -19.59 24.55
N ASP A 544 -31.44 -18.59 23.71
CA ASP A 544 -31.17 -17.22 24.11
C ASP A 544 -32.46 -16.36 24.18
N TYR A 545 -33.63 -16.90 23.83
CA TYR A 545 -34.91 -16.21 23.97
C TYR A 545 -35.45 -16.31 25.40
N LYS A 546 -35.20 -15.27 26.20
CA LYS A 546 -35.86 -15.06 27.49
C LYS A 546 -37.17 -14.34 27.22
N GLY A 547 -38.31 -14.92 27.59
CA GLY A 547 -39.66 -14.38 27.31
C GLY A 547 -40.02 -13.04 27.99
N GLU A 548 -39.03 -12.29 28.46
CA GLU A 548 -39.15 -10.97 29.09
C GLU A 548 -38.10 -10.01 28.50
N ARG A 549 -38.26 -8.71 28.76
CA ARG A 549 -37.43 -7.64 28.18
C ARG A 549 -35.94 -7.89 28.48
N LEU A 550 -35.12 -8.06 27.44
CA LEU A 550 -33.69 -8.30 27.54
C LEU A 550 -33.00 -7.17 28.33
N SER A 551 -32.13 -7.53 29.28
CA SER A 551 -31.27 -6.56 29.97
C SER A 551 -30.06 -6.21 29.10
N ASP A 552 -29.39 -5.09 29.37
CA ASP A 552 -28.18 -4.69 28.63
C ASP A 552 -27.07 -5.77 28.69
N ALA A 553 -26.99 -6.50 29.81
CA ALA A 553 -26.05 -7.62 29.95
C ALA A 553 -26.42 -8.84 29.07
N ASP A 554 -27.70 -9.08 28.81
CA ASP A 554 -28.14 -10.12 27.87
C ASP A 554 -27.79 -9.72 26.42
N ILE A 555 -27.93 -8.44 26.09
CA ILE A 555 -27.59 -7.88 24.78
C ILE A 555 -26.08 -7.98 24.55
N ASP A 556 -25.25 -7.58 25.52
CA ASP A 556 -23.78 -7.67 25.42
C ASP A 556 -23.30 -9.12 25.29
N SER A 557 -23.96 -10.06 25.96
CA SER A 557 -23.67 -11.50 25.85
C SER A 557 -23.96 -12.03 24.44
N ILE A 558 -25.09 -11.63 23.84
CA ILE A 558 -25.45 -12.00 22.46
C ILE A 558 -24.48 -11.38 21.45
N ILE A 559 -24.11 -10.11 21.64
CA ILE A 559 -23.12 -9.41 20.79
C ILE A 559 -21.75 -10.10 20.89
N ASN A 560 -21.29 -10.49 22.08
CA ASN A 560 -20.01 -11.20 22.20
C ASN A 560 -20.05 -12.62 21.60
N LYS A 561 -21.20 -13.29 21.65
CA LYS A 561 -21.37 -14.65 21.13
C LYS A 561 -21.47 -14.69 19.60
N HIS A 562 -21.98 -13.63 18.97
CA HIS A 562 -22.29 -13.62 17.52
C HIS A 562 -21.72 -12.43 16.73
N GLY A 563 -21.12 -11.43 17.38
CA GLY A 563 -20.60 -10.21 16.78
C GLY A 563 -19.23 -10.35 16.09
N GLY A 564 -18.81 -11.58 15.80
CA GLY A 564 -17.64 -11.89 14.99
C GLY A 564 -18.04 -12.32 13.58
N ALA A 565 -18.48 -11.38 12.75
CA ALA A 565 -18.51 -11.48 11.30
C ALA A 565 -18.48 -10.08 10.67
#